data_AF-A0A9E4MIA6-F1
#
_entry.id   AF-A0A9E4MIA6-F1
#
_cell.length_a   1.000
_cell.length_b   1.000
_cell.length_c   1.000
_cell.angle_alpha   90.00
_cell.angle_beta   90.00
_cell.angle_gamma   90.00
#
_symmetry.space_group_name_H-M   'P 1'
#
loop_
_entity.id
_entity.type
_entity.pdbx_description
1 polymer ?
#
loop_
_entity_poly.entity_id
_entity_poly.type
_entity_poly.pdbx_seq_one_letter_code
_entity_poly.pdbx_strand_id
1 'polypeptide(L)'
;MLNRHRSSNRLAILCLLVLALSAQGCTGGDPGDYLTPDLRQRVEALKLEAPQATDDVAVLSDRLDTLWQWANAYSLTGGPIPDAFPQLVANANRSLRDVGGGATIPMSRIPEFIRLYTREFQIKDEHPGAVGSLTLDPPGPFHAGDQVTVRLIYTVGALGMAEGGGLLVRGARSGIQAEDPAGRNYVSIESSNPDATLTSSEPWGEWLGMHFSNRGRRAIPARPGVPRAVLQFRLSGAALEEGDTITITYGDTSGGGPGLALQETR
;
A
#
# COMPACT_ATOMS: atom_id res chain seq x y z
N MET A 1 -47.29 66.75 2.37
CA MET A 1 -46.67 66.24 1.12
C MET A 1 -45.31 65.68 1.47
N LEU A 2 -45.14 64.35 1.52
CA LEU A 2 -43.82 63.71 1.60
C LEU A 2 -43.88 62.23 1.16
N ASN A 3 -42.81 61.82 0.48
CA ASN A 3 -42.27 60.47 0.22
C ASN A 3 -42.97 59.54 -0.79
N ARG A 4 -42.33 59.12 -1.90
CA ARG A 4 -41.04 58.43 -2.21
C ARG A 4 -41.10 56.90 -2.16
N HIS A 5 -40.99 56.32 -3.36
CA HIS A 5 -40.20 55.16 -3.81
C HIS A 5 -40.07 53.90 -2.93
N ARG A 6 -40.55 52.75 -3.46
CA ARG A 6 -39.91 51.43 -3.30
C ARG A 6 -40.18 50.52 -4.51
N SER A 7 -39.27 50.51 -5.49
CA SER A 7 -39.21 49.44 -6.51
C SER A 7 -37.84 49.42 -7.20
N SER A 8 -36.79 49.12 -6.45
CA SER A 8 -35.51 48.68 -7.03
C SER A 8 -34.69 48.04 -5.92
N ASN A 9 -34.82 46.72 -5.74
CA ASN A 9 -33.94 45.94 -4.84
C ASN A 9 -33.90 44.43 -5.14
N ARG A 10 -34.63 43.94 -6.16
CA ARG A 10 -34.61 42.51 -6.50
C ARG A 10 -33.72 42.13 -7.68
N LEU A 11 -33.25 43.11 -8.47
CA LEU A 11 -32.36 42.83 -9.61
C LEU A 11 -30.86 42.86 -9.26
N ALA A 12 -30.47 43.57 -8.20
CA ALA A 12 -29.06 43.70 -7.80
C ALA A 12 -28.51 42.44 -7.08
N ILE A 13 -29.37 41.62 -6.49
CA ILE A 13 -28.97 40.42 -5.74
C ILE A 13 -28.66 39.25 -6.69
N LEU A 14 -29.23 39.21 -7.90
CA LEU A 14 -28.97 38.14 -8.86
C LEU A 14 -27.60 38.30 -9.58
N CYS A 15 -27.15 39.54 -9.81
CA CYS A 15 -25.83 39.77 -10.43
C CYS A 15 -24.64 39.57 -9.47
N LEU A 16 -24.84 39.72 -8.16
CA LEU A 16 -23.79 39.46 -7.16
C LEU A 16 -23.56 37.96 -6.91
N LEU A 17 -24.54 37.11 -7.19
CA LEU A 17 -24.42 35.65 -7.06
C LEU A 17 -23.72 35.00 -8.27
N VAL A 18 -23.75 35.61 -9.45
CA VAL A 18 -23.07 35.09 -10.65
C VAL A 18 -21.58 35.50 -10.70
N LEU A 19 -21.22 36.64 -10.09
CA LEU A 19 -19.82 37.07 -9.96
C LEU A 19 -19.07 36.39 -8.79
N ALA A 20 -19.78 35.76 -7.85
CA ALA A 20 -19.17 34.97 -6.78
C ALA A 20 -18.83 33.52 -7.19
N LEU A 21 -19.37 33.02 -8.31
CA LEU A 21 -19.05 31.68 -8.84
C LEU A 21 -17.90 31.65 -9.85
N SER A 22 -17.32 32.80 -10.21
CA SER A 22 -16.19 32.91 -11.15
C SER A 22 -14.86 33.28 -10.48
N ALA A 23 -14.82 33.39 -9.14
CA ALA A 23 -13.62 33.75 -8.38
C ALA A 23 -12.96 32.57 -7.62
N GLN A 24 -13.32 31.32 -7.92
CA GLN A 24 -12.64 30.13 -7.37
C GLN A 24 -11.53 29.58 -8.27
N GLY A 25 -11.24 30.23 -9.39
CA GLY A 25 -10.24 29.78 -10.37
C GLY A 25 -8.94 30.54 -10.33
N CYS A 26 -8.28 30.62 -9.16
CA CYS A 26 -6.86 30.96 -9.02
C CYS A 26 -6.36 30.38 -7.69
N THR A 27 -6.35 29.05 -7.59
CA THR A 27 -5.49 28.35 -6.64
C THR A 27 -4.06 28.67 -7.02
N GLY A 28 -3.46 29.67 -6.37
CA GLY A 28 -2.00 29.70 -6.29
C GLY A 28 -1.61 28.37 -5.66
N GLY A 29 -0.97 27.50 -6.43
CA GLY A 29 -0.49 26.21 -5.93
C GLY A 29 0.38 26.45 -4.71
N ASP A 30 0.31 25.55 -3.73
CA ASP A 30 1.28 25.56 -2.63
C ASP A 30 2.68 25.47 -3.25
N PRO A 31 3.57 26.46 -3.07
CA PRO A 31 4.91 26.41 -3.64
C PRO A 31 5.75 25.25 -3.08
N GLY A 32 5.29 24.56 -2.02
CA GLY A 32 5.84 23.30 -1.52
C GLY A 32 5.23 22.03 -2.12
N ASP A 33 4.22 22.13 -2.99
CA ASP A 33 3.62 20.97 -3.66
C ASP A 33 4.57 20.41 -4.73
N TYR A 34 4.77 19.09 -4.69
CA TYR A 34 5.58 18.38 -5.69
C TYR A 34 4.84 18.13 -7.00
N LEU A 35 3.52 18.38 -7.04
CA LEU A 35 2.70 18.32 -8.25
C LEU A 35 2.58 19.68 -8.93
N THR A 36 2.57 19.69 -10.25
CA THR A 36 2.14 20.88 -11.01
C THR A 36 0.65 21.14 -10.75
N PRO A 37 0.19 22.41 -10.85
CA PRO A 37 -1.23 22.72 -10.63
C PRO A 37 -2.20 21.87 -11.46
N ASP A 38 -1.86 21.62 -12.73
CA ASP A 38 -2.66 20.78 -13.63
C ASP A 38 -2.69 19.31 -13.17
N LEU A 39 -1.54 18.76 -12.77
CA LEU A 39 -1.46 17.37 -12.29
C LEU A 39 -2.17 17.20 -10.95
N ARG A 40 -2.06 18.19 -10.05
CA ARG A 40 -2.80 18.23 -8.78
C ARG A 40 -4.31 18.16 -9.03
N GLN A 41 -4.83 18.95 -9.96
CA GLN A 41 -6.26 18.91 -10.31
C GLN A 41 -6.68 17.51 -10.82
N ARG A 42 -5.89 16.89 -11.70
CA ARG A 42 -6.17 15.54 -12.21
C ARG A 42 -6.13 14.49 -11.09
N VAL A 43 -5.19 14.59 -10.16
CA VAL A 43 -5.08 13.70 -9.00
C VAL A 43 -6.31 13.81 -8.10
N GLU A 44 -6.77 15.03 -7.80
CA GLU A 44 -7.99 15.22 -6.99
C GLU A 44 -9.23 14.65 -7.68
N ALA A 45 -9.35 14.78 -9.00
CA ALA A 45 -10.41 14.13 -9.76
C ALA A 45 -10.29 12.59 -9.70
N LEU A 46 -9.07 12.05 -9.90
CA LEU A 46 -8.81 10.62 -9.85
C LEU A 46 -9.17 10.00 -8.49
N LYS A 47 -8.92 10.69 -7.37
CA LYS A 47 -9.30 10.24 -6.02
C LYS A 47 -10.81 10.01 -5.89
N LEU A 48 -11.63 10.86 -6.51
CA LEU A 48 -13.09 10.75 -6.50
C LEU A 48 -13.61 9.69 -7.49
N GLU A 49 -12.94 9.55 -8.62
CA GLU A 49 -13.38 8.74 -9.75
C GLU A 49 -12.95 7.27 -9.69
N ALA A 50 -11.75 6.98 -9.19
CA ALA A 50 -11.19 5.64 -9.15
C ALA A 50 -12.04 4.60 -8.38
N PRO A 51 -12.78 4.96 -7.30
CA PRO A 51 -13.74 4.05 -6.66
C PRO A 51 -14.92 3.64 -7.54
N GLN A 52 -15.22 4.41 -8.61
CA GLN A 52 -16.34 4.12 -9.50
C GLN A 52 -15.92 3.10 -10.57
N ALA A 53 -16.61 1.96 -10.58
CA ALA A 53 -16.36 0.90 -11.56
C ALA A 53 -16.67 1.37 -12.98
N THR A 54 -15.79 1.03 -13.91
CA THR A 54 -15.95 1.30 -15.34
C THR A 54 -15.17 0.28 -16.15
N ASP A 55 -15.65 -0.05 -17.34
CA ASP A 55 -14.99 -0.86 -18.36
C ASP A 55 -14.61 -0.04 -19.60
N ASP A 56 -14.86 1.28 -19.59
CA ASP A 56 -14.52 2.19 -20.68
C ASP A 56 -12.99 2.34 -20.80
N VAL A 57 -12.45 1.90 -21.93
CA VAL A 57 -11.01 1.89 -22.21
C VAL A 57 -10.42 3.30 -22.20
N ALA A 58 -11.15 4.31 -22.70
CA ALA A 58 -10.65 5.68 -22.73
C ALA A 58 -10.56 6.26 -21.31
N VAL A 59 -11.59 6.02 -20.50
CA VAL A 59 -11.61 6.43 -19.08
C VAL A 59 -10.49 5.73 -18.29
N LEU A 60 -10.33 4.41 -18.47
CA LEU A 60 -9.28 3.66 -17.80
C LEU A 60 -7.88 4.10 -18.24
N SER A 61 -7.71 4.47 -19.51
CA SER A 61 -6.43 4.98 -20.03
C SER A 61 -6.05 6.32 -19.42
N ASP A 62 -6.97 7.27 -19.31
CA ASP A 62 -6.70 8.58 -18.71
C ASP A 62 -6.44 8.49 -17.20
N ARG A 63 -7.21 7.65 -16.49
CA ARG A 63 -6.97 7.37 -15.07
C ARG A 63 -5.60 6.74 -14.83
N LEU A 64 -5.21 5.79 -15.67
CA LEU A 64 -3.90 5.13 -15.60
C LEU A 64 -2.75 6.10 -15.89
N ASP A 65 -2.93 6.98 -16.88
CA ASP A 65 -1.95 8.04 -17.18
C ASP A 65 -1.78 9.01 -16.02
N THR A 66 -2.89 9.49 -15.43
CA THR A 66 -2.86 10.36 -14.25
C THR A 66 -2.12 9.68 -13.09
N LEU A 67 -2.46 8.42 -12.80
CA LEU A 67 -1.83 7.63 -11.74
C LEU A 67 -0.32 7.45 -11.98
N TRP A 68 0.09 7.22 -13.23
CA TRP A 68 1.50 7.11 -13.60
C TRP A 68 2.26 8.43 -13.40
N GLN A 69 1.68 9.55 -13.84
CA GLN A 69 2.28 10.88 -13.67
C GLN A 69 2.40 11.25 -12.19
N TRP A 70 1.37 10.96 -11.39
CA TRP A 70 1.40 11.18 -9.95
C TRP A 70 2.50 10.37 -9.27
N ALA A 71 2.57 9.06 -9.55
CA ALA A 71 3.59 8.18 -8.98
C ALA A 71 5.01 8.62 -9.36
N ASN A 72 5.22 9.04 -10.61
CA ASN A 72 6.51 9.57 -11.04
C ASN A 72 6.88 10.85 -10.28
N ALA A 73 5.96 11.80 -10.17
CA ALA A 73 6.21 13.03 -9.41
C ALA A 73 6.51 12.73 -7.94
N TYR A 74 5.74 11.83 -7.31
CA TYR A 74 5.98 11.40 -5.94
C TYR A 74 7.36 10.74 -5.78
N SER A 75 7.81 9.92 -6.74
CA SER A 75 9.12 9.28 -6.68
C SER A 75 10.30 10.27 -6.63
N LEU A 76 10.12 11.46 -7.22
CA LEU A 76 11.14 12.52 -7.23
C LEU A 76 11.28 13.22 -5.87
N THR A 77 10.34 12.99 -4.93
CA THR A 77 10.44 13.46 -3.54
C THR A 77 11.36 12.60 -2.68
N GLY A 78 11.81 11.44 -3.20
CA GLY A 78 12.51 10.41 -2.42
C GLY A 78 11.58 9.44 -1.69
N GLY A 79 10.26 9.62 -1.81
CA GLY A 79 9.26 8.71 -1.25
C GLY A 79 9.22 7.34 -1.95
N PRO A 80 8.87 6.25 -1.23
CA PRO A 80 8.89 4.90 -1.78
C PRO A 80 7.72 4.65 -2.74
N ILE A 81 8.05 4.12 -3.93
CA ILE A 81 7.08 3.57 -4.88
C ILE A 81 7.06 2.04 -4.75
N PRO A 82 5.90 1.39 -4.82
CA PRO A 82 5.84 -0.07 -4.87
C PRO A 82 6.65 -0.62 -6.05
N ASP A 83 7.53 -1.58 -5.79
CA ASP A 83 8.48 -2.12 -6.77
C ASP A 83 7.80 -2.65 -8.06
N ALA A 84 6.63 -3.28 -7.94
CA ALA A 84 5.87 -3.84 -9.03
C ALA A 84 5.03 -2.81 -9.78
N PHE A 85 4.80 -1.61 -9.21
CA PHE A 85 3.91 -0.61 -9.78
C PHE A 85 4.30 -0.21 -11.22
N PRO A 86 5.57 0.12 -11.55
CA PRO A 86 5.93 0.49 -12.92
C PRO A 86 5.66 -0.63 -13.93
N GLN A 87 5.96 -1.88 -13.56
CA GLN A 87 5.71 -3.03 -14.43
C GLN A 87 4.21 -3.27 -14.63
N LEU A 88 3.39 -3.13 -13.58
CA LEU A 88 1.95 -3.33 -13.65
C LEU A 88 1.26 -2.22 -14.45
N VAL A 89 1.69 -0.96 -14.32
CA VAL A 89 1.22 0.14 -15.19
C VAL A 89 1.53 -0.17 -16.65
N ALA A 90 2.74 -0.63 -16.97
CA ALA A 90 3.10 -1.01 -18.33
C ALA A 90 2.24 -2.16 -18.86
N ASN A 91 1.96 -3.16 -18.03
CA ASN A 91 1.11 -4.30 -18.40
C ASN A 91 -0.36 -3.89 -18.59
N ALA A 92 -0.89 -2.98 -17.76
CA ALA A 92 -2.23 -2.43 -17.91
C ALA A 92 -2.36 -1.58 -19.19
N ASN A 93 -1.37 -0.72 -19.46
CA ASN A 93 -1.31 0.06 -20.70
C ASN A 93 -1.30 -0.84 -21.94
N ARG A 94 -0.55 -1.95 -21.89
CA ARG A 94 -0.53 -2.94 -22.98
C ARG A 94 -1.92 -3.54 -23.22
N SER A 95 -2.62 -3.91 -22.16
CA SER A 95 -3.99 -4.45 -22.24
C SER A 95 -4.97 -3.43 -22.83
N LEU A 96 -4.92 -2.17 -22.38
CA LEU A 96 -5.82 -1.12 -22.86
C LEU A 96 -5.62 -0.77 -24.33
N ARG A 97 -4.37 -0.86 -24.80
CA ARG A 97 -3.98 -0.50 -26.17
C ARG A 97 -3.98 -1.69 -27.13
N ASP A 98 -4.28 -2.90 -26.65
CA ASP A 98 -4.20 -4.16 -27.40
C ASP A 98 -2.86 -4.33 -28.14
N VAL A 99 -1.75 -3.99 -27.47
CA VAL A 99 -0.41 -4.10 -28.07
C VAL A 99 0.16 -5.48 -27.76
N GLY A 100 0.53 -6.25 -28.79
CA GLY A 100 1.16 -7.56 -28.61
C GLY A 100 2.57 -7.49 -27.97
N GLY A 101 3.10 -8.65 -27.55
CA GLY A 101 4.53 -8.79 -27.23
C GLY A 101 4.96 -8.52 -25.78
N GLY A 102 4.16 -8.90 -24.78
CA GLY A 102 4.58 -8.83 -23.37
C GLY A 102 3.53 -9.31 -22.39
N ALA A 103 3.82 -9.20 -21.09
CA ALA A 103 2.86 -9.51 -20.03
C ALA A 103 1.68 -8.52 -20.05
N THR A 104 0.48 -9.00 -19.74
CA THR A 104 -0.74 -8.20 -19.68
C THR A 104 -1.45 -8.41 -18.35
N ILE A 105 -2.30 -7.45 -17.97
CA ILE A 105 -3.26 -7.62 -16.87
C ILE A 105 -4.64 -7.80 -17.51
N PRO A 106 -5.46 -8.79 -17.07
CA PRO A 106 -6.82 -8.92 -17.58
C PRO A 106 -7.60 -7.61 -17.46
N MET A 107 -8.35 -7.23 -18.51
CA MET A 107 -9.15 -6.00 -18.53
C MET A 107 -10.02 -5.83 -17.29
N SER A 108 -10.62 -6.92 -16.81
CA SER A 108 -11.45 -6.95 -15.60
C SER A 108 -10.72 -6.62 -14.29
N ARG A 109 -9.38 -6.59 -14.28
CA ARG A 109 -8.56 -6.25 -13.10
C ARG A 109 -8.01 -4.83 -13.12
N ILE A 110 -8.06 -4.14 -14.26
CA ILE A 110 -7.50 -2.79 -14.40
C ILE A 110 -8.22 -1.77 -13.51
N PRO A 111 -9.57 -1.77 -13.40
CA PRO A 111 -10.26 -0.81 -12.52
C PRO A 111 -9.83 -0.95 -11.06
N GLU A 112 -9.74 -2.20 -10.57
CA GLU A 112 -9.32 -2.49 -9.20
C GLU A 112 -7.85 -2.14 -8.96
N PHE A 113 -6.97 -2.40 -9.94
CA PHE A 113 -5.58 -1.96 -9.90
C PHE A 113 -5.47 -0.44 -9.74
N ILE A 114 -6.18 0.34 -10.58
CA ILE A 114 -6.19 1.80 -10.50
C ILE A 114 -6.69 2.23 -9.11
N ARG A 115 -7.83 1.68 -8.66
CA ARG A 115 -8.42 2.01 -7.36
C ARG A 115 -7.46 1.79 -6.19
N LEU A 116 -6.79 0.63 -6.14
CA LEU A 116 -5.88 0.28 -5.05
C LEU A 116 -4.66 1.21 -5.01
N TYR A 117 -4.02 1.47 -6.15
CA TYR A 117 -2.85 2.35 -6.19
C TYR A 117 -3.21 3.82 -6.00
N THR A 118 -4.35 4.30 -6.52
CA THR A 118 -4.87 5.64 -6.19
C THR A 118 -5.03 5.78 -4.68
N ARG A 119 -5.59 4.78 -3.99
CA ARG A 119 -5.74 4.82 -2.54
C ARG A 119 -4.40 4.84 -1.80
N GLU A 120 -3.43 4.05 -2.27
CA GLU A 120 -2.10 4.02 -1.68
C GLU A 120 -1.37 5.36 -1.82
N PHE A 121 -1.35 5.93 -3.03
CA PHE A 121 -0.73 7.23 -3.27
C PHE A 121 -1.46 8.35 -2.54
N GLN A 122 -2.78 8.25 -2.39
CA GLN A 122 -3.54 9.20 -1.57
C GLN A 122 -3.05 9.21 -0.12
N ILE A 123 -2.87 8.03 0.48
CA ILE A 123 -2.35 7.93 1.86
C ILE A 123 -0.95 8.56 1.93
N LYS A 124 -0.08 8.28 0.96
CA LYS A 124 1.28 8.82 0.93
C LYS A 124 1.36 10.34 0.74
N ASP A 125 0.43 10.90 -0.03
CA ASP A 125 0.32 12.32 -0.36
C ASP A 125 -0.28 13.13 0.81
N GLU A 126 -1.37 12.63 1.40
CA GLU A 126 -2.12 13.34 2.45
C GLU A 126 -1.58 13.06 3.86
N HIS A 127 -0.91 11.92 4.04
CA HIS A 127 -0.41 11.45 5.33
C HIS A 127 1.01 10.88 5.18
N PRO A 128 2.04 11.73 5.01
CA PRO A 128 3.42 11.28 4.77
C PRO A 128 3.99 10.40 5.91
N GLY A 129 3.46 10.53 7.13
CA GLY A 129 3.80 9.69 8.28
C GLY A 129 2.94 8.43 8.44
N ALA A 130 1.98 8.15 7.55
CA ALA A 130 1.04 7.04 7.71
C ALA A 130 1.72 5.68 7.73
N VAL A 131 2.65 5.45 6.82
CA VAL A 131 3.39 4.19 6.75
C VAL A 131 4.55 4.25 7.73
N GLY A 132 4.67 3.19 8.53
CA GLY A 132 5.75 3.05 9.50
C GLY A 132 7.14 2.90 8.89
N SER A 133 8.11 2.63 9.75
CA SER A 133 9.50 2.37 9.35
C SER A 133 9.91 0.95 9.70
N LEU A 134 10.96 0.45 9.06
CA LEU A 134 11.41 -0.92 9.22
C LEU A 134 12.93 -0.93 9.37
N THR A 135 13.39 -1.60 10.42
CA THR A 135 14.81 -1.73 10.76
C THR A 135 15.19 -3.20 10.85
N LEU A 136 16.46 -3.50 10.56
CA LEU A 136 17.01 -4.85 10.57
C LEU A 136 18.10 -4.95 11.62
N ASP A 137 18.06 -6.00 12.44
CA ASP A 137 19.06 -6.25 13.48
C ASP A 137 19.44 -7.75 13.57
N PRO A 138 20.73 -8.11 13.38
CA PRO A 138 21.81 -7.23 12.94
C PRO A 138 21.60 -6.80 11.47
N PRO A 139 22.17 -5.66 11.04
CA PRO A 139 22.04 -5.18 9.65
C PRO A 139 22.86 -5.98 8.63
N GLY A 140 23.63 -6.98 9.06
CA GLY A 140 24.63 -7.70 8.26
C GLY A 140 26.03 -7.06 8.35
N PRO A 141 26.97 -7.46 7.47
CA PRO A 141 26.81 -8.38 6.35
C PRO A 141 26.57 -9.83 6.80
N PHE A 142 25.97 -10.63 5.91
CA PHE A 142 25.78 -12.06 6.11
C PHE A 142 26.42 -12.85 4.98
N HIS A 143 26.94 -14.05 5.26
CA HIS A 143 27.52 -14.91 4.24
C HIS A 143 26.49 -15.92 3.71
N ALA A 144 26.59 -16.23 2.42
CA ALA A 144 25.80 -17.28 1.80
C ALA A 144 26.04 -18.63 2.50
N GLY A 145 24.96 -19.34 2.83
CA GLY A 145 25.01 -20.60 3.57
C GLY A 145 25.06 -20.46 5.10
N ASP A 146 25.15 -19.24 5.65
CA ASP A 146 25.06 -19.06 7.09
C ASP A 146 23.68 -19.47 7.62
N GLN A 147 23.68 -19.92 8.88
CA GLN A 147 22.48 -20.00 9.70
C GLN A 147 22.45 -18.77 10.60
N VAL A 148 21.44 -17.92 10.44
CA VAL A 148 21.37 -16.64 11.16
C VAL A 148 20.04 -16.46 11.87
N THR A 149 20.07 -15.63 12.91
CA THR A 149 18.87 -15.04 13.51
C THR A 149 18.86 -13.56 13.19
N VAL A 150 17.79 -13.06 12.58
CA VAL A 150 17.67 -11.65 12.20
C VAL A 150 16.29 -11.13 12.59
N ARG A 151 16.28 -9.98 13.25
CA ARG A 151 15.07 -9.28 13.67
C ARG A 151 14.73 -8.18 12.69
N LEU A 152 13.50 -8.21 12.22
CA LEU A 152 12.89 -7.16 11.41
C LEU A 152 11.91 -6.42 12.30
N ILE A 153 12.25 -5.19 12.69
CA ILE A 153 11.47 -4.39 13.62
C ILE A 153 10.71 -3.36 12.80
N TYR A 154 9.39 -3.52 12.71
CA TYR A 154 8.48 -2.54 12.11
C TYR A 154 7.94 -1.61 13.19
N THR A 155 8.18 -0.31 13.07
CA THR A 155 7.59 0.73 13.92
C THR A 155 6.38 1.31 13.22
N VAL A 156 5.21 1.23 13.83
CA VAL A 156 3.92 1.71 13.30
C VAL A 156 3.96 3.23 13.11
N GLY A 157 3.49 3.70 11.95
CA GLY A 157 3.39 5.12 11.63
C GLY A 157 2.11 5.77 12.17
N ALA A 158 1.83 6.99 11.75
CA ALA A 158 0.65 7.76 12.15
C ALA A 158 -0.68 7.08 11.78
N LEU A 159 -0.67 6.18 10.80
CA LEU A 159 -1.80 5.30 10.52
C LEU A 159 -1.61 3.98 11.28
N GLY A 160 -2.27 3.88 12.42
CA GLY A 160 -2.26 2.68 13.26
C GLY A 160 -2.78 1.42 12.55
N MET A 161 -2.53 0.27 13.16
CA MET A 161 -3.06 -1.02 12.70
C MET A 161 -4.25 -1.42 13.57
N ALA A 162 -5.45 -1.34 13.00
CA ALA A 162 -6.66 -1.80 13.67
C ALA A 162 -6.65 -3.32 13.92
N GLU A 163 -7.38 -3.75 14.95
CA GLU A 163 -7.62 -5.17 15.19
C GLU A 163 -8.19 -5.85 13.95
N GLY A 164 -7.70 -7.04 13.64
CA GLY A 164 -8.02 -7.75 12.40
C GLY A 164 -7.20 -7.30 11.19
N GLY A 165 -6.29 -6.34 11.34
CA GLY A 165 -5.20 -6.09 10.40
C GLY A 165 -4.26 -7.28 10.28
N GLY A 166 -3.43 -7.31 9.24
CA GLY A 166 -2.54 -8.43 9.00
C GLY A 166 -1.24 -8.08 8.30
N LEU A 167 -0.24 -8.93 8.54
CA LEU A 167 1.09 -8.83 7.94
C LEU A 167 1.36 -10.05 7.07
N LEU A 168 1.95 -9.79 5.91
CA LEU A 168 2.53 -10.81 5.05
C LEU A 168 4.04 -10.83 5.25
N VAL A 169 4.54 -11.93 5.83
CA VAL A 169 5.96 -12.13 6.11
C VAL A 169 6.51 -13.10 5.08
N ARG A 170 7.55 -12.70 4.33
CA ARG A 170 8.07 -13.47 3.20
C ARG A 170 9.44 -14.05 3.51
N GLY A 171 9.59 -15.34 3.22
CA GLY A 171 10.88 -16.02 3.31
C GLY A 171 11.72 -15.91 2.04
N ALA A 172 13.01 -16.20 2.17
CA ALA A 172 13.90 -16.47 1.04
C ALA A 172 13.54 -17.80 0.34
N ARG A 173 14.35 -18.25 -0.64
CA ARG A 173 14.08 -19.49 -1.40
C ARG A 173 13.94 -20.73 -0.51
N SER A 174 14.57 -20.75 0.65
CA SER A 174 14.51 -21.84 1.65
C SER A 174 13.15 -21.93 2.37
N GLY A 175 12.29 -20.91 2.22
CA GLY A 175 11.01 -20.79 2.91
C GLY A 175 11.14 -20.54 4.41
N ILE A 176 10.03 -20.24 5.06
CA ILE A 176 9.91 -19.95 6.50
C ILE A 176 8.68 -20.63 7.11
N GLN A 177 8.68 -20.89 8.41
CA GLN A 177 7.57 -21.54 9.12
C GLN A 177 7.38 -20.93 10.52
N ALA A 178 6.18 -21.00 11.08
CA ALA A 178 5.85 -20.43 12.40
C ALA A 178 5.27 -21.47 13.38
N GLU A 179 5.38 -22.76 13.05
CA GLU A 179 4.68 -23.85 13.71
C GLU A 179 5.60 -24.71 14.60
N ASP A 180 6.89 -24.80 14.28
CA ASP A 180 7.87 -25.66 14.96
C ASP A 180 9.08 -24.85 15.45
N PRO A 181 9.12 -24.43 16.72
CA PRO A 181 10.23 -23.64 17.29
C PRO A 181 11.59 -24.35 17.27
N ALA A 182 11.62 -25.68 17.20
CA ALA A 182 12.86 -26.46 17.08
C ALA A 182 13.26 -26.72 15.62
N GLY A 183 12.37 -26.40 14.67
CA GLY A 183 12.58 -26.58 13.25
C GLY A 183 13.45 -25.49 12.63
N ARG A 184 14.03 -25.78 11.47
CA ARG A 184 14.74 -24.77 10.66
C ARG A 184 13.82 -23.66 10.18
N ASN A 185 14.38 -22.48 9.93
CA ASN A 185 13.68 -21.33 9.37
C ASN A 185 12.41 -20.95 10.17
N TYR A 186 12.44 -21.18 11.48
CA TYR A 186 11.37 -20.75 12.38
C TYR A 186 11.29 -19.23 12.43
N VAL A 187 10.08 -18.70 12.38
CA VAL A 187 9.76 -17.29 12.48
C VAL A 187 8.81 -17.10 13.66
N SER A 188 9.24 -16.26 14.59
CA SER A 188 8.38 -15.74 15.65
C SER A 188 8.06 -14.27 15.38
N ILE A 189 6.97 -13.80 15.99
CA ILE A 189 6.52 -12.42 15.89
C ILE A 189 6.01 -11.97 17.25
N GLU A 190 6.32 -10.73 17.63
CA GLU A 190 5.87 -10.12 18.87
C GLU A 190 5.56 -8.64 18.67
N SER A 191 4.74 -8.11 19.57
CA SER A 191 4.34 -6.70 19.62
C SER A 191 4.91 -6.05 20.88
N SER A 192 5.24 -4.76 20.83
CA SER A 192 5.56 -3.97 22.03
C SER A 192 4.34 -3.76 22.94
N ASN A 193 3.14 -3.72 22.35
CA ASN A 193 1.90 -3.68 23.09
C ASN A 193 1.54 -5.10 23.55
N PRO A 194 1.52 -5.39 24.87
CA PRO A 194 1.28 -6.74 25.40
C PRO A 194 -0.16 -7.23 25.22
N ASP A 195 -1.11 -6.32 24.97
CA ASP A 195 -2.52 -6.67 24.72
C ASP A 195 -2.76 -7.00 23.24
N ALA A 196 -1.79 -6.72 22.37
CA ALA A 196 -1.81 -7.05 20.95
C ALA A 196 -1.10 -8.38 20.67
N THR A 197 -1.84 -9.34 20.10
CA THR A 197 -1.29 -10.64 19.70
C THR A 197 -1.30 -10.80 18.19
N LEU A 198 -0.18 -11.27 17.64
CA LEU A 198 -0.03 -11.63 16.22
C LEU A 198 0.04 -13.14 16.05
N THR A 199 -1.04 -13.73 15.52
CA THR A 199 -1.12 -15.19 15.35
C THR A 199 -0.96 -15.59 13.89
N SER A 200 -0.09 -16.58 13.63
CA SER A 200 -0.04 -17.28 12.33
C SER A 200 -1.40 -17.94 12.11
N SER A 201 -2.18 -17.42 11.16
CA SER A 201 -3.56 -17.86 10.91
C SER A 201 -3.65 -18.71 9.64
N GLU A 202 -4.70 -19.52 9.54
CA GLU A 202 -5.12 -20.15 8.28
C GLU A 202 -5.22 -19.10 7.15
N PRO A 203 -5.05 -19.48 5.88
CA PRO A 203 -5.03 -18.55 4.76
C PRO A 203 -6.27 -17.66 4.74
N TRP A 204 -6.06 -16.35 4.69
CA TRP A 204 -7.09 -15.34 4.66
C TRP A 204 -7.75 -15.27 3.28
N GLY A 205 -8.55 -16.28 2.93
CA GLY A 205 -9.22 -16.35 1.64
C GLY A 205 -8.28 -16.03 0.48
N GLU A 206 -8.77 -15.36 -0.55
CA GLU A 206 -7.91 -14.75 -1.56
C GLU A 206 -7.48 -13.35 -1.12
N TRP A 207 -6.17 -13.09 -1.07
CA TRP A 207 -5.61 -11.76 -1.02
C TRP A 207 -5.04 -11.36 -2.38
N LEU A 208 -5.25 -10.09 -2.71
CA LEU A 208 -4.59 -9.40 -3.81
C LEU A 208 -3.64 -8.38 -3.17
N GLY A 209 -2.45 -8.84 -2.76
CA GLY A 209 -1.41 -7.96 -2.26
C GLY A 209 -0.58 -7.38 -3.41
N MET A 210 -0.01 -6.20 -3.18
CA MET A 210 0.78 -5.43 -4.15
C MET A 210 2.00 -6.20 -4.68
N HIS A 211 2.51 -7.17 -3.91
CA HIS A 211 3.63 -8.02 -4.31
C HIS A 211 3.21 -9.48 -4.57
N PHE A 212 2.15 -9.96 -3.92
CA PHE A 212 1.71 -11.35 -4.00
C PHE A 212 0.20 -11.45 -3.91
N SER A 213 -0.38 -12.12 -4.90
CA SER A 213 -1.74 -12.64 -4.79
C SER A 213 -1.69 -14.15 -4.58
N ASN A 214 -2.47 -14.67 -3.64
CA ASN A 214 -2.77 -16.09 -3.62
C ASN A 214 -4.03 -16.43 -4.43
N ARG A 215 -4.67 -15.44 -5.08
CA ARG A 215 -5.81 -15.68 -5.99
C ARG A 215 -5.46 -16.76 -7.02
N GLY A 216 -6.22 -17.86 -7.01
CA GLY A 216 -5.97 -19.06 -7.84
C GLY A 216 -4.77 -19.93 -7.44
N ARG A 217 -4.02 -19.60 -6.37
CA ARG A 217 -2.98 -20.46 -5.80
C ARG A 217 -3.56 -21.24 -4.62
N ARG A 218 -3.46 -22.56 -4.67
CA ARG A 218 -3.86 -23.41 -3.55
C ARG A 218 -2.97 -23.10 -2.35
N ALA A 219 -3.57 -22.60 -1.28
CA ALA A 219 -2.85 -22.36 -0.05
C ALA A 219 -2.29 -23.70 0.48
N ILE A 220 -1.02 -23.68 0.89
CA ILE A 220 -0.39 -24.81 1.56
C ILE A 220 -0.82 -24.72 3.04
N PRO A 221 -1.58 -25.70 3.57
CA PRO A 221 -1.97 -25.68 4.97
C PRO A 221 -0.74 -25.59 5.87
N ALA A 222 -0.87 -24.89 7.01
CA ALA A 222 0.18 -24.84 8.01
C ALA A 222 0.48 -26.27 8.51
N ARG A 223 1.77 -26.63 8.55
CA ARG A 223 2.24 -27.93 9.02
C ARG A 223 3.55 -27.73 9.80
N PRO A 224 3.73 -28.39 10.96
CA PRO A 224 4.96 -28.30 11.73
C PRO A 224 6.20 -28.59 10.88
N GLY A 225 7.18 -27.68 10.93
CA GLY A 225 8.47 -27.83 10.25
C GLY A 225 8.43 -27.75 8.72
N VAL A 226 7.30 -27.39 8.10
CA VAL A 226 7.17 -27.26 6.63
C VAL A 226 7.31 -25.79 6.21
N PRO A 227 8.44 -25.37 5.61
CA PRO A 227 8.64 -24.00 5.19
C PRO A 227 7.70 -23.59 4.04
N ARG A 228 7.25 -22.34 4.09
CA ARG A 228 6.37 -21.67 3.13
C ARG A 228 7.03 -20.41 2.62
N ALA A 229 6.65 -19.98 1.42
CA ALA A 229 7.19 -18.74 0.85
C ALA A 229 6.68 -17.49 1.59
N VAL A 230 5.45 -17.55 2.13
CA VAL A 230 4.79 -16.44 2.81
C VAL A 230 4.03 -16.99 4.03
N LEU A 231 4.20 -16.33 5.17
CA LEU A 231 3.39 -16.49 6.39
C LEU A 231 2.42 -15.30 6.50
N GLN A 232 1.29 -15.55 7.15
CA GLN A 232 0.27 -14.53 7.42
C GLN A 232 0.07 -14.41 8.93
N PHE A 233 0.20 -13.22 9.45
CA PHE A 233 -0.07 -12.93 10.85
C PHE A 233 -1.27 -12.01 10.98
N ARG A 234 -2.19 -12.34 11.90
CA ARG A 234 -3.36 -11.52 12.23
C ARG A 234 -3.16 -10.82 13.55
N LEU A 235 -3.39 -9.52 13.56
CA LEU A 235 -3.51 -8.74 14.79
C LEU A 235 -4.87 -9.02 15.45
N SER A 236 -4.84 -9.33 16.73
CA SER A 236 -6.01 -9.54 17.60
C SER A 236 -5.75 -9.00 19.00
N GLY A 237 -6.82 -8.73 19.76
CA GLY A 237 -6.73 -8.30 21.17
C GLY A 237 -6.70 -6.78 21.33
N ALA A 238 -5.77 -6.11 20.66
CA ALA A 238 -5.67 -4.64 20.65
C ALA A 238 -5.21 -4.11 19.29
N ALA A 239 -5.56 -2.86 19.00
CA ALA A 239 -4.96 -2.11 17.91
C ALA A 239 -3.52 -1.69 18.26
N LEU A 240 -2.73 -1.42 17.23
CA LEU A 240 -1.40 -0.83 17.36
C LEU A 240 -1.43 0.63 16.94
N GLU A 241 -0.85 1.49 17.75
CA GLU A 241 -0.82 2.95 17.56
C GLU A 241 0.54 3.40 17.03
N GLU A 242 0.64 4.68 16.64
CA GLU A 242 1.91 5.27 16.20
C GLU A 242 3.02 5.03 17.24
N GLY A 243 4.17 4.53 16.79
CA GLY A 243 5.32 4.23 17.64
C GLY A 243 5.33 2.83 18.24
N ASP A 244 4.21 2.09 18.25
CA ASP A 244 4.24 0.66 18.59
C ASP A 244 5.16 -0.10 17.62
N THR A 245 5.79 -1.16 18.11
CA THR A 245 6.70 -1.99 17.31
C THR A 245 6.21 -3.41 17.17
N ILE A 246 6.41 -3.98 15.98
CA ILE A 246 6.26 -5.40 15.71
C ILE A 246 7.64 -5.95 15.37
N THR A 247 8.13 -6.88 16.18
CA THR A 247 9.41 -7.55 15.95
C THR A 247 9.14 -8.90 15.30
N ILE A 248 9.62 -9.10 14.08
CA ILE A 248 9.58 -10.38 13.37
C ILE A 248 11.00 -10.97 13.44
N THR A 249 11.15 -12.09 14.14
CA THR A 249 12.45 -12.76 14.28
C THR A 249 12.52 -13.91 13.29
N TYR A 250 13.33 -13.74 12.25
CA TYR A 250 13.66 -14.81 11.31
C TYR A 250 14.76 -15.69 11.86
N GLY A 251 14.58 -17.01 11.75
CA GLY A 251 15.55 -17.96 12.27
C GLY A 251 15.62 -17.92 13.79
N ASP A 252 14.49 -17.78 14.46
CA ASP A 252 14.43 -17.73 15.91
C ASP A 252 14.92 -19.07 16.51
N THR A 253 15.94 -18.99 17.37
CA THR A 253 16.57 -20.13 18.04
C THR A 253 16.07 -20.36 19.45
N SER A 254 15.08 -19.59 19.93
CA SER A 254 14.52 -19.71 21.29
C SER A 254 13.96 -21.11 21.60
N GLY A 255 13.48 -21.82 20.57
CA GLY A 255 13.05 -23.22 20.65
C GLY A 255 14.16 -24.26 20.41
N GLY A 256 15.43 -23.84 20.29
CA GLY A 256 16.58 -24.71 20.04
C GLY A 256 16.82 -25.08 18.57
N GLY A 257 16.09 -24.46 17.63
CA GLY A 257 16.28 -24.67 16.20
C GLY A 257 17.61 -24.12 15.66
N PRO A 258 17.98 -24.46 14.41
CA PRO A 258 19.28 -24.11 13.84
C PRO A 258 19.39 -22.67 13.32
N GLY A 259 18.27 -21.94 13.16
CA GLY A 259 18.24 -20.59 12.56
C GLY A 259 17.66 -20.54 11.14
N LEU A 260 17.83 -19.39 10.48
CA LEU A 260 17.44 -19.14 9.10
C LEU A 260 18.59 -19.50 8.16
N ALA A 261 18.34 -20.45 7.26
CA ALA A 261 19.27 -20.80 6.20
C ALA A 261 19.28 -19.72 5.10
N LEU A 262 20.38 -18.97 5.02
CA LEU A 262 20.62 -18.04 3.93
C LEU A 262 20.89 -18.78 2.61
N GLN A 263 20.65 -18.09 1.49
CA GLN A 263 20.77 -18.68 0.18
C GLN A 263 22.17 -19.29 -0.02
N GLU A 264 22.21 -20.59 -0.31
CA GLU A 264 23.40 -21.27 -0.80
C GLU A 264 23.50 -21.11 -2.33
N THR A 265 24.69 -20.84 -2.84
CA THR A 265 24.99 -21.04 -4.27
C THR A 265 25.09 -22.53 -4.53
N ARG A 266 24.15 -23.07 -5.31
CA ARG A 266 24.29 -24.37 -5.98
C ARG A 266 24.36 -24.15 -7.47
#